data_AF-A0A0L8HR36-F1
#
_entry.id   AF-A0A0L8HR36-F1
#
_cell.length_a   1.000
_cell.length_b   1.000
_cell.length_c   1.000
_cell.angle_alpha   90.00
_cell.angle_beta   90.00
_cell.angle_gamma   90.00
#
_symmetry.space_group_name_H-M   'P 1'
#
loop_
_entity.id
_entity.type
_entity.pdbx_description
1 polymer ?
#
loop_
_entity_poly.entity_id
_entity_poly.type
_entity_poly.pdbx_seq_one_letter_code
_entity_poly.pdbx_strand_id
1 'polypeptide(L)'
;INPEIFSIVLKSAIKTGSSEIWKYLWDVYSESTNPLLKTKILLALGHTPNSEDLSRLLVYAMDKDKIRTQDLSLVFSSVSDSVAGRLLAWRFIELHWDELTERYKTSEVQLYSLLSIVIREIITQEEYDQVTDFLVKKHVPINGQTISNVLEFIRLHIFWMKTHFEPVSEWFQKHK
;
A
#
# COMPACT_ATOMS: atom_id res chain seq x y z
N ILE A 1 16.97 -20.71 8.04
CA ILE A 1 17.06 -19.61 7.04
C ILE A 1 17.15 -18.30 7.81
N ASN A 2 18.07 -17.40 7.45
CA ASN A 2 18.16 -16.07 8.06
C ASN A 2 16.80 -15.34 7.90
N PRO A 3 16.26 -14.67 8.93
CA PRO A 3 14.99 -13.96 8.86
C PRO A 3 14.85 -13.01 7.66
N GLU A 4 15.90 -12.28 7.28
CA GLU A 4 15.87 -11.35 6.14
C GLU A 4 15.83 -12.09 4.80
N ILE A 5 16.64 -13.14 4.67
CA ILE A 5 16.64 -14.01 3.49
C ILE A 5 15.25 -14.65 3.30
N PHE A 6 14.60 -15.04 4.39
CA PHE A 6 13.26 -15.62 4.34
C PHE A 6 12.22 -14.64 3.78
N SER A 7 12.24 -13.38 4.20
CA SER A 7 11.34 -12.35 3.66
C SER A 7 11.54 -12.15 2.17
N ILE A 8 12.79 -12.10 1.71
CA ILE A 8 13.13 -11.96 0.29
C ILE A 8 12.62 -13.17 -0.51
N VAL A 9 12.83 -14.38 0.00
CA VAL A 9 12.35 -15.61 -0.66
C VAL A 9 10.84 -15.61 -0.81
N LEU A 10 10.08 -15.24 0.22
CA LEU A 10 8.61 -15.16 0.13
C LEU A 10 8.14 -14.12 -0.90
N LYS A 11 8.72 -12.91 -0.87
CA LYS A 11 8.39 -11.85 -1.84
C LYS A 11 8.72 -12.29 -3.27
N SER A 12 9.87 -12.91 -3.47
CA SER A 12 10.30 -13.44 -4.78
C SER A 12 9.34 -14.53 -5.27
N ALA A 13 8.99 -15.49 -4.40
CA ALA A 13 8.08 -16.57 -4.72
C ALA A 13 6.68 -16.07 -5.10
N ILE A 14 6.16 -15.05 -4.42
CA ILE A 14 4.87 -14.43 -4.79
C ILE A 14 4.99 -13.65 -6.10
N LYS A 15 6.06 -12.86 -6.27
CA LYS A 15 6.23 -12.00 -7.45
C LYS A 15 6.37 -12.78 -8.75
N THR A 16 7.01 -13.95 -8.72
CA THR A 16 7.20 -14.82 -9.89
C THR A 16 6.27 -16.03 -9.89
N GLY A 17 5.45 -16.18 -8.85
CA GLY A 17 4.61 -17.34 -8.64
C GLY A 17 3.23 -17.21 -9.26
N SER A 18 2.48 -18.29 -9.16
CA SER A 18 1.08 -18.36 -9.58
C SER A 18 0.13 -18.10 -8.40
N SER A 19 -1.17 -17.95 -8.70
CA SER A 19 -2.20 -17.77 -7.68
C SER A 19 -2.32 -18.98 -6.73
N GLU A 20 -1.85 -20.17 -7.10
CA GLU A 20 -1.73 -21.31 -6.19
C GLU A 20 -0.69 -21.08 -5.09
N ILE A 21 0.45 -20.47 -5.41
CA ILE A 21 1.48 -20.12 -4.42
C ILE A 21 0.95 -19.03 -3.48
N TRP A 22 0.23 -18.05 -4.04
CA TRP A 22 -0.44 -17.02 -3.26
C TRP A 22 -1.44 -17.63 -2.27
N LYS A 23 -2.29 -18.54 -2.75
CA LYS A 23 -3.28 -19.24 -1.92
C LYS A 23 -2.61 -20.08 -0.84
N TYR A 24 -1.57 -20.83 -1.18
CA TYR A 24 -0.81 -21.60 -0.20
C TYR A 24 -0.28 -20.72 0.94
N LEU A 25 0.33 -19.58 0.63
CA LEU A 25 0.82 -18.67 1.66
C LEU A 25 -0.31 -18.03 2.46
N TRP A 26 -1.46 -17.75 1.85
CA TRP A 26 -2.66 -17.32 2.57
C TRP A 26 -3.16 -18.39 3.57
N ASP A 27 -3.15 -19.66 3.19
CA ASP A 27 -3.55 -20.77 4.06
C ASP A 27 -2.56 -20.88 5.25
N VAL A 28 -1.25 -20.79 4.98
CA VAL A 28 -0.22 -20.74 6.03
C VAL A 28 -0.42 -19.54 6.96
N TYR A 29 -0.75 -18.36 6.43
CA TYR A 29 -1.07 -17.19 7.26
C TYR A 29 -2.26 -17.46 8.18
N SER A 30 -3.31 -18.07 7.64
CA SER A 30 -4.58 -18.32 8.34
C SER A 30 -4.40 -19.31 9.49
N GLU A 31 -3.57 -20.33 9.32
CA GLU A 31 -3.31 -21.37 10.32
C GLU A 31 -2.21 -20.98 11.32
N SER A 32 -1.34 -20.02 10.97
CA SER A 32 -0.19 -19.68 11.81
C SER A 32 -0.57 -18.90 13.07
N THR A 33 0.03 -19.31 14.19
CA THR A 33 0.03 -18.57 15.47
C THR A 33 1.26 -17.67 15.65
N ASN A 34 2.25 -17.73 14.74
CA ASN A 34 3.49 -16.98 14.83
C ASN A 34 3.31 -15.56 14.24
N PRO A 35 3.36 -14.49 15.06
CA PRO A 35 3.13 -13.13 14.57
C PRO A 35 4.17 -12.68 13.53
N LEU A 36 5.44 -13.04 13.71
CA LEU A 36 6.52 -12.66 12.78
C LEU A 36 6.33 -13.31 11.42
N LEU A 37 5.89 -14.57 11.38
CA LEU A 37 5.59 -15.26 10.14
C LEU A 37 4.38 -14.61 9.43
N LYS A 38 3.31 -14.32 10.18
CA LYS A 38 2.12 -13.65 9.65
C LYS A 38 2.45 -12.31 9.02
N THR A 39 3.23 -11.46 9.69
CA THR A 39 3.70 -10.17 9.14
C THR A 39 4.45 -10.36 7.82
N LYS A 40 5.39 -11.31 7.76
CA LYS A 40 6.17 -11.57 6.54
C LYS A 40 5.30 -12.06 5.38
N ILE A 41 4.30 -12.89 5.68
CA ILE A 41 3.37 -13.38 4.67
C ILE A 41 2.50 -12.23 4.14
N LEU A 42 1.90 -11.40 5.00
CA LEU A 42 1.09 -10.25 4.54
C LEU A 42 1.89 -9.29 3.66
N LEU A 43 3.14 -9.02 4.05
CA LEU A 43 4.04 -8.21 3.23
C LEU A 43 4.36 -8.89 1.89
N ALA A 44 4.53 -10.21 1.86
CA ALA A 44 4.81 -10.94 0.62
C ALA A 44 3.61 -10.99 -0.32
N LEU A 45 2.40 -11.25 0.20
CA LEU A 45 1.18 -11.42 -0.61
C LEU A 45 0.81 -10.18 -1.43
N GLY A 46 1.16 -8.98 -0.96
CA GLY A 46 0.94 -7.72 -1.69
C GLY A 46 1.87 -7.49 -2.88
N HIS A 47 2.93 -8.29 -3.03
CA HIS A 47 3.86 -8.17 -4.17
C HIS A 47 3.49 -9.05 -5.38
N THR A 48 2.30 -9.67 -5.38
CA THR A 48 1.83 -10.44 -6.53
C THR A 48 1.56 -9.53 -7.73
N PRO A 49 1.92 -9.92 -8.97
CA PRO A 49 1.53 -9.18 -10.17
C PRO A 49 0.06 -9.39 -10.55
N ASN A 50 -0.64 -10.36 -9.93
CA ASN A 50 -2.03 -10.67 -10.24
C ASN A 50 -2.97 -9.68 -9.51
N SER A 51 -3.69 -8.85 -10.28
CA SER A 51 -4.62 -7.85 -9.76
C SER A 51 -5.83 -8.43 -9.03
N GLU A 52 -6.29 -9.63 -9.38
CA GLU A 52 -7.38 -10.32 -8.66
C GLU A 52 -6.92 -10.74 -7.27
N ASP A 53 -5.68 -11.22 -7.14
CA ASP A 53 -5.10 -11.61 -5.85
C ASP A 53 -4.85 -10.38 -4.95
N LEU A 54 -4.39 -9.26 -5.53
CA LEU A 54 -4.28 -7.98 -4.80
C LEU A 54 -5.65 -7.50 -4.31
N SER A 55 -6.66 -7.53 -5.19
CA SER A 55 -8.02 -7.12 -4.84
C SER A 55 -8.60 -8.01 -3.75
N ARG A 56 -8.37 -9.33 -3.84
CA ARG A 56 -8.77 -10.29 -2.82
C ARG A 56 -8.10 -10.01 -1.47
N LEU A 57 -6.82 -9.64 -1.47
CA LEU A 57 -6.11 -9.28 -0.25
C LEU A 57 -6.72 -8.05 0.43
N LEU A 58 -7.07 -7.02 -0.34
CA LEU A 58 -7.75 -5.82 0.18
C LEU A 58 -9.14 -6.14 0.74
N VAL A 59 -9.90 -7.01 0.06
CA VAL A 59 -11.20 -7.50 0.60
C VAL A 59 -11.01 -8.27 1.90
N TYR A 60 -10.00 -9.15 1.99
CA TYR A 60 -9.67 -9.84 3.24
C TYR A 60 -9.20 -8.90 4.33
N ALA A 61 -8.58 -7.77 3.99
CA ALA A 61 -8.21 -6.73 4.93
C ALA A 61 -9.45 -6.18 5.65
N MET A 62 -10.56 -5.99 4.93
CA MET A 62 -11.81 -5.47 5.48
C MET A 62 -12.58 -6.47 6.36
N ASP A 63 -12.26 -7.77 6.26
CA ASP A 63 -12.80 -8.79 7.16
C ASP A 63 -11.98 -8.90 8.46
N LYS A 64 -12.59 -8.48 9.58
CA LYS A 64 -11.97 -8.48 10.90
C LYS A 64 -11.58 -9.87 11.43
N ASP A 65 -12.24 -10.92 10.94
CA ASP A 65 -12.00 -12.29 11.36
C ASP A 65 -10.82 -12.90 10.57
N LYS A 66 -10.46 -12.29 9.42
CA LYS A 66 -9.30 -12.66 8.60
C LYS A 66 -8.05 -11.86 8.96
N ILE A 67 -8.15 -10.53 8.94
CA ILE A 67 -7.01 -9.63 9.18
C ILE A 67 -7.37 -8.64 10.28
N ARG A 68 -6.48 -8.49 11.26
CA ARG A 68 -6.68 -7.60 12.40
C ARG A 68 -6.50 -6.14 11.97
N THR A 69 -7.23 -5.21 12.60
CA THR A 69 -7.13 -3.77 12.30
C THR A 69 -5.71 -3.22 12.38
N GLN A 70 -4.89 -3.69 13.33
CA GLN A 70 -3.49 -3.28 13.46
C GLN A 70 -2.58 -3.73 12.31
N ASP A 71 -2.98 -4.77 11.57
CA ASP A 71 -2.21 -5.34 10.46
C ASP A 71 -2.65 -4.78 9.09
N LEU A 72 -3.71 -3.97 9.05
CA LEU A 72 -4.20 -3.33 7.81
C LEU A 72 -3.12 -2.49 7.14
N SER A 73 -2.37 -1.69 7.90
CA SER A 73 -1.32 -0.83 7.36
C SER A 73 -0.24 -1.63 6.61
N LEU A 74 0.07 -2.85 7.06
CA LEU A 74 1.00 -3.74 6.38
C LEU A 74 0.44 -4.21 5.03
N VAL A 75 -0.85 -4.53 4.97
CA VAL A 75 -1.53 -4.95 3.74
C VAL A 75 -1.58 -3.81 2.74
N PHE A 76 -2.06 -2.63 3.16
CA PHE A 76 -2.15 -1.48 2.28
C PHE A 76 -0.77 -1.03 1.77
N SER A 77 0.26 -1.02 2.63
CA SER A 77 1.64 -0.75 2.21
C SER A 77 2.14 -1.76 1.18
N SER A 78 1.96 -3.05 1.42
CA SER A 78 2.52 -4.06 0.51
C SER A 78 1.84 -4.05 -0.87
N VAL A 79 0.55 -3.75 -0.91
CA VAL A 79 -0.18 -3.59 -2.18
C VAL A 79 0.24 -2.29 -2.88
N SER A 80 0.35 -1.17 -2.15
CA SER A 80 0.68 0.14 -2.75
C SER A 80 2.09 0.23 -3.31
N ASP A 81 3.03 -0.59 -2.81
CA ASP A 81 4.43 -0.65 -3.28
C ASP A 81 4.58 -1.02 -4.77
N SER A 82 3.54 -1.54 -5.42
CA SER A 82 3.56 -1.92 -6.83
C SER A 82 2.84 -0.91 -7.72
N VAL A 83 3.34 -0.71 -8.95
CA VAL A 83 2.69 0.17 -9.93
C VAL A 83 1.22 -0.24 -10.18
N ALA A 84 0.96 -1.56 -10.23
CA ALA A 84 -0.38 -2.09 -10.40
C ALA A 84 -1.27 -1.91 -9.15
N GLY A 85 -0.68 -1.97 -7.96
CA GLY A 85 -1.41 -1.96 -6.69
C GLY A 85 -1.61 -0.56 -6.09
N ARG A 86 -0.79 0.45 -6.42
CA ARG A 86 -0.93 1.81 -5.85
C ARG A 86 -2.32 2.41 -6.10
N LEU A 87 -2.78 2.37 -7.36
CA LEU A 87 -4.09 2.91 -7.73
C LEU A 87 -5.20 2.04 -7.16
N LEU A 88 -5.01 0.72 -7.13
CA LEU A 88 -5.96 -0.20 -6.53
C LEU A 88 -6.17 0.10 -5.05
N ALA A 89 -5.08 0.25 -4.28
CA ALA A 89 -5.11 0.57 -2.86
C ALA A 89 -5.78 1.94 -2.61
N TRP A 90 -5.44 2.96 -3.40
CA TRP A 90 -6.08 4.27 -3.31
C TRP A 90 -7.57 4.22 -3.56
N ARG A 91 -8.00 3.64 -4.70
CA ARG A 91 -9.43 3.50 -5.04
C ARG A 91 -10.19 2.68 -4.00
N PHE A 92 -9.54 1.68 -3.42
CA PHE A 92 -10.14 0.87 -2.37
C PHE A 92 -10.39 1.70 -1.10
N ILE A 93 -9.44 2.55 -0.68
CA ILE A 93 -9.65 3.49 0.43
C ILE A 93 -10.80 4.45 0.11
N GLU A 94 -10.84 5.03 -1.09
CA GLU A 94 -11.91 5.96 -1.46
C GLU A 94 -13.29 5.30 -1.39
N LEU A 95 -13.39 4.06 -1.89
CA LEU A 95 -14.63 3.29 -1.94
C LEU A 95 -15.10 2.85 -0.54
N HIS A 96 -14.18 2.40 0.32
CA HIS A 96 -14.46 1.85 1.64
C HIS A 96 -14.20 2.84 2.79
N TRP A 97 -14.12 4.14 2.49
CA TRP A 97 -13.73 5.16 3.46
C TRP A 97 -14.57 5.14 4.75
N ASP A 98 -15.89 5.03 4.62
CA ASP A 98 -16.79 5.09 5.76
C ASP A 98 -16.63 3.84 6.66
N GLU A 99 -16.39 2.67 6.06
CA GLU A 99 -16.10 1.42 6.77
C GLU A 99 -14.74 1.48 7.49
N LEU A 100 -13.70 2.01 6.82
CA LEU A 100 -12.39 2.25 7.41
C LEU A 100 -12.49 3.25 8.58
N THR A 101 -13.28 4.30 8.43
CA THR A 101 -13.50 5.29 9.48
C THR A 101 -14.15 4.67 10.71
N GLU A 102 -15.19 3.85 10.54
CA GLU A 102 -15.80 3.13 11.67
C GLU A 102 -14.83 2.12 12.30
N ARG A 103 -14.03 1.43 11.48
CA ARG A 103 -13.04 0.46 11.95
C ARG A 103 -11.91 1.09 12.76
N TYR A 104 -11.55 2.34 12.45
CA TYR A 104 -10.55 3.15 13.15
C TYR A 104 -11.17 4.21 14.07
N LYS A 105 -12.45 4.09 14.44
CA LYS A 105 -13.16 5.08 15.26
C LYS A 105 -12.47 5.40 16.59
N THR A 106 -11.74 4.44 17.15
CA THR A 106 -10.96 4.62 18.39
C THR A 106 -9.56 5.19 18.16
N SER A 107 -9.11 5.32 16.91
CA SER A 107 -7.78 5.82 16.55
C SER A 107 -7.72 6.39 15.12
N GLU A 108 -8.27 7.58 14.92
CA GLU A 108 -8.17 8.30 13.64
C GLU A 108 -6.72 8.50 13.19
N VAL A 109 -5.79 8.67 14.13
CA VAL A 109 -4.35 8.79 13.86
C VAL A 109 -3.82 7.59 13.07
N GLN A 110 -4.29 6.38 13.37
CA GLN A 110 -3.89 5.17 12.62
C GLN A 110 -4.49 5.14 11.21
N LEU A 111 -5.73 5.63 11.04
CA LEU A 111 -6.34 5.78 9.72
C LEU A 111 -5.57 6.79 8.86
N TYR A 112 -5.20 7.95 9.42
CA TYR A 112 -4.42 8.95 8.70
C TYR A 112 -3.01 8.45 8.38
N SER A 113 -2.42 7.63 9.25
CA SER A 113 -1.14 6.95 8.98
C SER A 113 -1.28 5.98 7.80
N LEU A 114 -2.30 5.12 7.79
CA LEU A 114 -2.59 4.21 6.68
C LEU A 114 -2.85 4.97 5.38
N LEU A 115 -3.66 6.01 5.43
CA LEU A 115 -3.94 6.88 4.29
C LEU A 115 -2.65 7.49 3.74
N SER A 116 -1.77 7.99 4.62
CA SER A 116 -0.49 8.57 4.23
C SER A 116 0.43 7.57 3.52
N ILE A 117 0.43 6.30 3.93
CA ILE A 117 1.22 5.25 3.27
C ILE A 117 0.77 5.09 1.81
N VAL A 118 -0.54 5.04 1.57
CA VAL A 118 -1.08 4.79 0.23
C VAL A 118 -0.94 6.01 -0.68
N ILE A 119 -1.26 7.21 -0.20
CA ILE A 119 -1.21 8.42 -1.05
C ILE A 119 0.23 8.86 -1.34
N ARG A 120 1.22 8.42 -0.55
CA ARG A 120 2.64 8.72 -0.81
C ARG A 120 3.11 8.23 -2.18
N GLU A 121 2.47 7.19 -2.71
CA GLU A 121 2.80 6.58 -3.99
C GLU A 121 2.25 7.35 -5.22
N ILE A 122 1.57 8.48 -4.99
CA ILE A 122 1.11 9.39 -6.04
C ILE A 122 2.29 10.03 -6.75
N ILE A 123 2.20 10.08 -8.09
CA ILE A 123 3.29 10.60 -8.92
C ILE A 123 2.85 11.67 -9.93
N THR A 124 1.54 11.88 -10.13
CA THR A 124 1.04 12.90 -11.06
C THR A 124 0.27 14.02 -10.37
N GLN A 125 0.17 15.16 -11.05
CA GLN A 125 -0.61 16.28 -10.55
C GLN A 125 -2.11 15.94 -10.51
N GLU A 126 -2.63 15.19 -11.49
CA GLU A 126 -4.05 14.82 -11.49
C GLU A 126 -4.41 13.90 -10.32
N GLU A 127 -3.55 12.93 -10.00
CA GLU A 127 -3.71 12.06 -8.84
C GLU A 127 -3.67 12.89 -7.53
N TYR A 128 -2.74 13.84 -7.44
CA TYR A 128 -2.64 14.74 -6.28
C TYR A 128 -3.91 15.56 -6.07
N ASP A 129 -4.43 16.16 -7.13
CA ASP A 129 -5.64 17.00 -7.08
C ASP A 129 -6.85 16.16 -6.61
N GLN A 130 -7.03 14.96 -7.18
CA GLN A 130 -8.09 14.01 -6.76
C GLN A 130 -8.01 13.68 -5.27
N VAL A 131 -6.81 13.44 -4.76
CA VAL A 131 -6.61 13.13 -3.34
C VAL A 131 -6.91 14.34 -2.47
N THR A 132 -6.46 15.54 -2.85
CA THR A 132 -6.78 16.75 -2.07
C THR A 132 -8.28 17.03 -2.02
N ASP A 133 -8.99 16.86 -3.14
CA ASP A 133 -10.45 17.00 -3.20
C ASP A 133 -11.15 15.98 -2.30
N PHE A 134 -10.68 14.73 -2.32
CA PHE A 134 -11.18 13.68 -1.43
C PHE A 134 -10.98 14.04 0.05
N LEU A 135 -9.78 14.50 0.42
CA LEU A 135 -9.46 14.89 1.80
C LEU A 135 -10.37 16.01 2.30
N VAL A 136 -10.62 17.03 1.47
CA VAL A 136 -11.55 18.12 1.78
C VAL A 136 -12.97 17.56 1.95
N LYS A 137 -13.45 16.76 0.99
CA LYS A 137 -14.81 16.19 0.99
C LYS A 137 -15.07 15.32 2.22
N LYS A 138 -14.07 14.56 2.67
CA LYS A 138 -14.15 13.68 3.84
C LYS A 138 -13.75 14.36 5.15
N HIS A 139 -13.50 15.68 5.13
CA HIS A 139 -13.11 16.48 6.30
C HIS A 139 -11.85 15.95 7.01
N VAL A 140 -10.94 15.34 6.25
CA VAL A 140 -9.64 14.91 6.78
C VAL A 140 -8.81 16.16 7.10
N PRO A 141 -8.16 16.24 8.28
CA PRO A 141 -7.40 17.44 8.66
C PRO A 141 -6.13 17.57 7.81
N ILE A 142 -6.22 18.30 6.71
CA ILE A 142 -5.11 18.54 5.76
C ILE A 142 -3.91 19.22 6.44
N ASN A 143 -4.17 20.12 7.39
CA ASN A 143 -3.14 20.79 8.18
C ASN A 143 -2.62 19.93 9.35
N GLY A 144 -3.16 18.72 9.54
CA GLY A 144 -2.65 17.76 10.52
C GLY A 144 -1.29 17.24 10.08
N GLN A 145 -0.35 17.10 11.02
CA GLN A 145 1.05 16.78 10.77
C GLN A 145 1.26 15.65 9.74
N THR A 146 0.57 14.52 9.91
CA THR A 146 0.70 13.34 9.04
C THR A 146 0.30 13.65 7.60
N ILE A 147 -0.84 14.32 7.41
CA ILE A 147 -1.39 14.61 6.08
C ILE A 147 -0.63 15.75 5.40
N SER A 148 -0.28 16.80 6.14
CA SER A 148 0.54 17.90 5.62
C SER A 148 1.89 17.38 5.11
N ASN A 149 2.58 16.56 5.91
CA ASN A 149 3.89 16.02 5.56
C ASN A 149 3.86 15.18 4.27
N VAL A 150 2.85 14.32 4.12
CA VAL A 150 2.76 13.48 2.92
C VAL A 150 2.36 14.29 1.69
N LEU A 151 1.48 15.29 1.83
CA LEU A 151 1.13 16.17 0.72
C LEU A 151 2.32 17.02 0.25
N GLU A 152 3.14 17.52 1.19
CA GLU A 152 4.39 18.20 0.87
C GLU A 152 5.38 17.28 0.17
N PHE A 153 5.54 16.05 0.67
CA PHE A 153 6.37 15.03 0.02
C PHE A 153 5.93 14.75 -1.41
N ILE A 154 4.63 14.56 -1.65
CA ILE A 154 4.10 14.30 -3.00
C ILE A 154 4.36 15.49 -3.93
N ARG A 155 4.16 16.73 -3.46
CA ARG A 155 4.47 17.93 -4.27
C ARG A 155 5.94 18.00 -4.67
N LEU A 156 6.84 17.70 -3.74
CA LEU A 156 8.28 17.65 -4.01
C LEU A 156 8.62 16.54 -5.01
N HIS A 157 7.97 15.37 -4.88
CA HIS A 157 8.15 14.26 -5.80
C HIS A 157 7.68 14.59 -7.22
N ILE A 158 6.47 15.16 -7.37
CA ILE A 158 5.92 15.61 -8.67
C ILE A 158 6.84 16.67 -9.29
N PHE A 159 7.30 17.64 -8.50
CA PHE A 159 8.25 18.65 -8.97
C PHE A 159 9.53 18.01 -9.48
N TRP A 160 10.13 17.10 -8.70
CA TRP A 160 11.35 16.40 -9.08
C TRP A 160 11.18 15.60 -10.38
N MET A 161 10.06 14.87 -10.52
CA MET A 161 9.73 14.14 -11.74
C MET A 161 9.61 15.08 -12.94
N LYS A 162 9.00 16.27 -12.77
CA LYS A 162 8.87 17.25 -13.85
C LYS A 162 10.21 17.88 -14.27
N THR A 163 11.13 18.10 -13.33
CA THR A 163 12.37 18.85 -13.60
C THR A 163 13.59 17.97 -13.88
N HIS A 164 13.63 16.73 -13.39
CA HIS A 164 14.82 15.89 -13.43
C HIS A 164 14.64 14.56 -14.16
N PHE A 165 13.40 14.14 -14.45
CA PHE A 165 13.17 12.84 -15.10
C PHE A 165 13.84 12.73 -16.47
N GLU A 166 13.66 13.73 -17.33
CA GLU A 166 14.21 13.71 -18.70
C GLU A 166 15.76 13.70 -18.69
N PRO A 167 16.47 14.62 -17.98
CA PRO A 167 17.93 14.55 -17.88
C PRO A 167 18.46 13.22 -17.33
N VAL A 168 17.80 12.63 -16.33
CA VAL A 168 18.19 11.35 -15.74
C VAL A 168 17.96 10.20 -16.74
N SER A 169 16.83 10.21 -17.44
CA SER A 169 16.50 9.22 -18.47
C SER A 169 17.54 9.24 -19.59
N GLU A 170 17.90 10.42 -20.09
CA GLU A 170 18.95 10.59 -21.10
C GLU A 170 20.31 10.08 -20.62
N TRP A 171 20.67 10.38 -19.36
CA TRP A 171 21.91 9.90 -18.77
C TRP A 171 21.98 8.37 -18.75
N PHE A 172 20.90 7.69 -18.34
CA PHE A 172 20.83 6.22 -18.35
C PHE A 172 20.87 5.63 -19.77
N GLN A 173 20.24 6.28 -20.75
CA GLN A 173 20.29 5.83 -22.14
C GLN A 173 21.69 5.94 -22.73
N LYS A 174 22.45 6.97 -22.33
CA LYS A 174 23.82 7.21 -22.79
C LYS A 174 24.86 6.28 -22.16
N HIS A 175 24.60 5.76 -20.97
CA HIS A 175 25.54 4.92 -20.21
C HIS A 175 25.03 3.49 -19.99
N LYS A 176 24.21 3.00 -20.93
CA LYS A 176 23.74 1.61 -20.97
C LYS A 176 24.78 0.67 -21.56
#